data_AF-A0A0M8KN51-F1
#
_entry.id   AF-A0A0M8KN51-F1
#
_cell.length_a   1.000
_cell.length_b   1.000
_cell.length_c   1.000
_cell.angle_alpha   90.00
_cell.angle_beta   90.00
_cell.angle_gamma   90.00
#
_symmetry.space_group_name_H-M   'P 1'
#
loop_
_entity.id
_entity.type
_entity.pdbx_description
1 polymer ?
#
loop_
_entity_poly.entity_id
_entity_poly.type
_entity_poly.pdbx_seq_one_letter_code
_entity_poly.pdbx_strand_id
1 'polypeptide(L)'
;MSQTYTVPPPPHHNEGKTVAAWTMNMGIVIGSIPIAAGLILPEMTVLIWVGAAIVVLAILAGIVMSKAGLGQPKKYGHPVSEAVAVAENRPDEAPAEAGAR
;
A
#
# COMPACT_ATOMS: atom_id res chain seq x y z
N MET A 1 11.73 34.36 17.91
CA MET A 1 11.89 33.95 16.51
C MET A 1 11.31 32.55 16.37
N SER A 2 10.37 32.33 15.45
CA SER A 2 9.77 31.01 15.22
C SER A 2 10.79 30.11 14.52
N GLN A 3 11.18 29.02 15.16
CA GLN A 3 12.06 28.02 14.57
C GLN A 3 11.33 27.33 13.41
N THR A 4 11.92 27.36 12.22
CA THR A 4 11.41 26.64 11.04
C THR A 4 12.28 25.40 10.86
N TYR A 5 11.66 24.22 10.95
CA TYR A 5 12.31 22.95 10.71
C TYR A 5 11.75 22.33 9.43
N THR A 6 12.60 21.65 8.67
CA THR A 6 12.18 20.94 7.46
C THR A 6 11.50 19.65 7.86
N VAL A 7 10.18 19.55 7.65
CA VAL A 7 9.43 18.30 7.80
C VAL A 7 9.49 17.49 6.51
N PRO A 8 9.51 16.15 6.60
CA PRO A 8 9.23 15.28 5.47
C PRO A 8 7.89 15.69 4.82
N PRO A 9 7.75 15.52 3.50
CA PRO A 9 6.50 15.85 2.84
C PRO A 9 5.31 15.12 3.51
N PRO A 10 4.10 15.70 3.46
CA PRO A 10 2.90 15.12 4.07
C PRO A 10 2.46 13.84 3.35
N PRO A 11 2.18 12.73 4.07
CA PRO A 11 1.78 11.45 3.48
C PRO A 11 0.67 11.59 2.43
N HIS A 12 0.63 10.67 1.45
CA HIS A 12 -0.42 10.69 0.44
C HIS A 12 -1.82 10.70 1.06
N HIS A 13 -2.67 11.62 0.61
CA HIS A 13 -4.06 11.76 1.03
C HIS A 13 -4.98 10.72 0.36
N ASN A 14 -4.61 9.47 0.47
CA ASN A 14 -5.38 8.37 -0.08
C ASN A 14 -5.76 7.34 0.98
N GLU A 15 -5.30 7.39 2.23
CA GLU A 15 -5.88 6.63 3.38
C GLU A 15 -6.20 5.14 3.10
N GLY A 16 -5.46 4.49 2.18
CA GLY A 16 -5.77 3.14 1.68
C GLY A 16 -6.84 3.04 0.59
N LYS A 17 -7.54 4.13 0.26
CA LYS A 17 -8.53 4.32 -0.81
C LYS A 17 -7.91 4.41 -2.21
N THR A 18 -7.07 3.45 -2.59
CA THR A 18 -6.61 3.34 -3.99
C THR A 18 -7.54 2.44 -4.79
N VAL A 19 -7.64 2.70 -6.10
CA VAL A 19 -8.48 1.88 -6.99
C VAL A 19 -8.00 0.43 -6.96
N ALA A 20 -6.68 0.20 -7.03
CA ALA A 20 -6.10 -1.14 -6.94
C ALA A 20 -6.49 -1.88 -5.64
N ALA A 21 -6.42 -1.20 -4.50
CA ALA A 21 -6.77 -1.79 -3.21
C ALA A 21 -8.27 -2.11 -3.11
N TRP A 22 -9.15 -1.19 -3.54
CA TRP A 22 -10.59 -1.41 -3.48
C TRP A 22 -11.07 -2.49 -4.46
N THR A 23 -10.49 -2.56 -5.67
CA THR A 23 -10.79 -3.63 -6.62
C THR A 23 -10.41 -4.99 -6.05
N MET A 24 -9.21 -5.12 -5.49
CA MET A 24 -8.75 -6.36 -4.86
C MET A 24 -9.64 -6.74 -3.67
N ASN A 25 -9.93 -5.79 -2.78
CA ASN A 25 -10.77 -6.00 -1.60
C ASN A 25 -12.17 -6.47 -1.98
N MET A 26 -12.86 -5.76 -2.87
CA MET A 26 -14.20 -6.13 -3.32
C MET A 26 -14.22 -7.49 -4.02
N GLY A 27 -13.22 -7.76 -4.87
CA GLY A 27 -13.12 -9.07 -5.53
C GLY A 27 -12.92 -10.22 -4.54
N ILE A 28 -12.13 -10.04 -3.48
CA ILE A 28 -11.96 -11.04 -2.42
C ILE A 28 -13.25 -11.25 -1.63
N VAL A 29 -13.93 -10.16 -1.25
CA VAL A 29 -15.22 -10.22 -0.54
C VAL A 29 -16.29 -10.91 -1.41
N ILE A 30 -16.34 -10.62 -2.71
CA ILE A 30 -17.26 -11.29 -3.63
C ILE A 30 -16.90 -12.78 -3.77
N GLY A 31 -15.62 -13.12 -3.85
CA GLY A 31 -15.15 -14.50 -3.94
C GLY A 31 -15.40 -15.32 -2.66
N SER A 32 -15.45 -14.69 -1.49
CA SER A 32 -15.72 -15.38 -0.22
C SER A 32 -17.17 -15.86 -0.09
N ILE A 33 -18.12 -15.19 -0.74
CA ILE A 33 -19.55 -15.56 -0.72
C ILE A 33 -19.78 -17.00 -1.25
N PRO A 34 -19.36 -17.37 -2.49
CA PRO A 34 -19.52 -18.73 -2.97
C PRO A 34 -18.69 -19.75 -2.20
N ILE A 35 -17.52 -19.37 -1.65
CA ILE A 35 -16.76 -20.26 -0.75
C ILE A 35 -17.60 -20.60 0.48
N ALA A 36 -18.15 -19.60 1.15
CA ALA A 36 -18.99 -19.80 2.32
C ALA A 36 -20.22 -20.66 1.99
N ALA A 37 -20.89 -20.40 0.85
CA ALA A 37 -22.01 -21.20 0.39
C ALA A 37 -21.62 -22.67 0.15
N GLY A 38 -20.49 -22.93 -0.51
CA GLY A 38 -19.99 -24.28 -0.78
C GLY A 38 -19.53 -25.04 0.47
N LEU A 39 -19.18 -24.34 1.55
CA LEU A 39 -18.88 -24.94 2.85
C LEU A 39 -20.14 -25.33 3.63
N ILE A 40 -21.25 -24.61 3.45
CA ILE A 40 -22.51 -24.85 4.15
C ILE A 40 -23.38 -25.89 3.41
N LEU A 41 -23.32 -25.92 2.08
CA LEU A 41 -24.16 -26.75 1.22
C LEU A 41 -23.33 -27.92 0.62
N PRO A 42 -23.47 -29.16 1.13
CA PRO A 42 -22.61 -30.29 0.74
C PRO A 42 -22.63 -30.59 -0.76
N GLU A 43 -23.81 -30.52 -1.36
CA GLU A 43 -24.06 -30.74 -2.79
C GLU A 43 -23.42 -29.65 -3.69
N MET A 44 -23.03 -28.52 -3.11
CA MET A 44 -22.51 -27.35 -3.82
C MET A 44 -21.02 -27.10 -3.55
N THR A 45 -20.25 -28.15 -3.24
CA THR A 45 -18.79 -28.07 -3.03
C THR A 45 -18.03 -27.46 -4.21
N VAL A 46 -18.59 -27.50 -5.43
CA VAL A 46 -18.06 -26.79 -6.61
C VAL A 46 -17.92 -25.28 -6.39
N LEU A 47 -18.79 -24.67 -5.57
CA LEU A 47 -18.76 -23.23 -5.29
C LEU A 47 -17.49 -22.79 -4.54
N ILE A 48 -16.85 -23.70 -3.81
CA ILE A 48 -15.55 -23.43 -3.16
C ILE A 48 -14.51 -23.10 -4.22
N TRP A 49 -14.45 -23.88 -5.30
CA TRP A 49 -13.50 -23.68 -6.39
C TRP A 49 -13.84 -22.45 -7.23
N VAL A 50 -15.12 -22.19 -7.46
CA VAL A 50 -15.58 -20.97 -8.15
C VAL A 50 -15.14 -19.73 -7.36
N GLY A 51 -15.38 -19.71 -6.06
CA GLY A 51 -14.96 -18.61 -5.20
C GLY A 51 -13.45 -18.45 -5.10
N ALA A 52 -12.71 -19.56 -4.99
CA ALA A 52 -11.25 -19.53 -5.02
C ALA A 52 -10.71 -18.94 -6.32
N ALA A 53 -11.30 -19.29 -7.48
CA ALA A 53 -10.92 -18.70 -8.76
C ALA A 53 -11.17 -17.19 -8.80
N ILE A 54 -12.31 -16.71 -8.26
CA ILE A 54 -12.61 -15.28 -8.16
C ILE A 54 -11.58 -14.56 -7.29
N VAL A 55 -11.22 -15.13 -6.13
CA VAL A 55 -10.19 -14.57 -5.24
C VAL A 55 -8.85 -14.44 -5.96
N VAL A 56 -8.41 -15.51 -6.66
CA VAL A 56 -7.15 -15.48 -7.42
C VAL A 56 -7.18 -14.39 -8.50
N LEU A 57 -8.28 -14.28 -9.25
CA LEU A 57 -8.43 -13.23 -10.26
C LEU A 57 -8.42 -11.82 -9.65
N ALA A 58 -9.07 -11.62 -8.50
CA ALA A 58 -9.08 -10.35 -7.79
C ALA A 58 -7.67 -9.92 -7.34
N ILE A 59 -6.88 -10.87 -6.81
CA ILE A 59 -5.49 -10.64 -6.42
C ILE A 59 -4.66 -10.23 -7.64
N LEU A 60 -4.76 -10.99 -8.74
CA LEU A 60 -4.04 -10.69 -9.97
C LEU A 60 -4.42 -9.32 -10.54
N ALA A 61 -5.71 -9.00 -10.60
CA ALA A 61 -6.20 -7.69 -11.03
C ALA A 61 -5.65 -6.56 -10.15
N GLY A 62 -5.68 -6.72 -8.82
CA GLY A 62 -5.11 -5.75 -7.88
C GLY A 62 -3.62 -5.51 -8.07
N ILE A 63 -2.85 -6.57 -8.33
CA ILE A 63 -1.40 -6.48 -8.59
C ILE A 63 -1.14 -5.76 -9.91
N VAL A 64 -1.84 -6.14 -10.99
CA VAL A 64 -1.71 -5.50 -12.31
C VAL A 64 -2.06 -4.02 -12.21
N MET A 65 -3.16 -3.70 -11.54
CA MET A 65 -3.62 -2.33 -11.33
C MET A 65 -2.60 -1.52 -10.50
N SER A 66 -2.03 -2.11 -9.45
CA SER A 66 -0.97 -1.47 -8.67
C SER A 66 0.28 -1.17 -9.50
N LYS A 67 0.68 -2.10 -10.38
CA LYS A 67 1.81 -1.90 -11.30
C LYS A 67 1.52 -0.86 -12.38
N ALA A 68 0.27 -0.72 -12.80
CA ALA A 68 -0.18 0.31 -13.72
C ALA A 68 -0.29 1.72 -13.09
N GLY A 69 0.06 1.88 -11.81
CA GLY A 69 0.05 3.17 -11.12
C GLY A 69 -1.28 3.55 -10.48
N LEU A 70 -2.27 2.65 -10.48
CA LEU A 70 -3.58 2.84 -9.85
C LEU A 70 -3.58 2.45 -8.35
N GLY A 71 -2.41 2.09 -7.81
CA GLY A 71 -2.16 1.83 -6.39
C GLY A 71 -1.38 2.97 -5.72
N GLN A 72 -0.81 2.69 -4.54
CA GLN A 72 0.08 3.64 -3.85
C GLN A 72 1.41 3.78 -4.57
N PRO A 73 1.90 5.01 -4.82
CA PRO A 73 3.25 5.22 -5.33
C PRO A 73 4.30 4.81 -4.29
N LYS A 74 5.22 3.93 -4.68
CA LYS A 74 6.25 3.33 -3.81
C LYS A 74 7.42 4.25 -3.48
N LYS A 75 7.59 5.36 -4.20
CA LYS A 75 8.77 6.25 -4.09
C LYS A 75 8.62 7.36 -3.07
N TYR A 76 7.63 7.26 -2.18
CA TYR A 76 7.40 8.26 -1.15
C TYR A 76 8.48 8.22 -0.06
N GLY A 77 9.09 9.35 0.28
CA GLY A 77 10.01 9.46 1.41
C GLY A 77 11.43 8.91 1.19
N HIS A 78 11.71 8.17 0.11
CA HIS A 78 13.03 7.57 -0.14
C HIS A 78 14.22 8.54 -0.09
N PRO A 79 14.19 9.74 -0.73
CA PRO A 79 15.31 10.66 -0.67
C PRO A 79 15.45 11.35 0.71
N VAL A 80 14.36 11.47 1.46
CA VAL A 80 14.35 12.09 2.80
C VAL A 80 14.81 11.08 3.85
N SER A 81 14.36 9.82 3.79
CA SER A 81 14.85 8.75 4.67
C SER A 81 16.32 8.45 4.42
N GLU A 82 16.78 8.53 3.17
CA GLU A 82 18.18 8.37 2.80
C GLU A 82 19.01 9.56 3.31
N ALA A 83 18.52 10.80 3.18
CA ALA A 83 19.16 11.97 3.76
C ALA A 83 19.21 11.95 5.31
N VAL A 84 18.13 11.50 5.97
CA VAL A 84 18.07 11.35 7.44
C VAL A 84 19.03 10.25 7.91
N ALA A 85 19.04 9.09 7.24
CA ALA A 85 19.97 8.00 7.56
C ALA A 85 21.43 8.38 7.31
N VAL A 86 21.71 9.23 6.31
CA VAL A 86 23.05 9.79 6.08
C VAL A 86 23.46 10.75 7.18
N ALA A 87 22.56 11.65 7.62
CA ALA A 87 22.83 12.61 8.69
C ALA A 87 23.01 11.93 10.06
N GLU A 88 22.30 10.83 10.31
CA GLU A 88 22.46 10.01 11.53
C GLU A 88 23.81 9.28 11.56
N ASN A 89 24.29 8.76 10.42
CA ASN A 89 25.54 7.99 10.34
C ASN A 89 26.81 8.85 10.16
N ARG A 90 26.68 10.11 9.72
CA ARG A 90 27.80 11.04 9.49
C ARG A 90 27.51 12.42 10.08
N PRO A 91 27.53 12.54 11.42
CA PRO A 91 27.21 13.80 12.12
C PRO A 91 28.19 14.94 11.81
N ASP A 92 29.38 14.63 11.30
CA ASP A 92 30.46 15.55 10.91
C ASP A 92 30.32 16.10 9.48
N GLU A 93 29.53 15.45 8.61
CA GLU A 93 29.22 15.91 7.25
C GLU A 93 27.85 16.58 7.14
N ALA A 94 27.11 16.70 8.25
CA ALA A 94 25.88 17.49 8.29
C ALA A 94 26.22 18.95 7.93
N PRO A 95 25.54 19.57 6.95
CA PRO A 95 25.86 20.92 6.51
C PRO A 95 25.86 21.85 7.74
N ALA A 96 26.98 22.55 7.94
CA ALA A 96 27.26 23.40 9.10
C ALA A 96 26.23 24.53 9.33
N GLU A 97 25.21 24.65 8.49
CA GLU A 97 24.13 25.63 8.62
C GLU A 97 23.02 25.18 9.57
N ALA A 98 23.07 23.97 10.14
CA ALA A 98 22.11 23.50 11.15
C ALA A 98 22.29 24.13 12.56
N GLY A 99 23.27 25.02 12.75
CA GLY A 99 23.62 25.57 14.07
C GLY A 99 23.85 27.09 14.13
N ALA A 100 23.61 27.84 13.06
CA ALA A 100 23.86 29.28 13.07
C ALA A 100 22.75 30.08 12.40
N ARG A 101 21.94 30.73 13.26
CA ARG A 101 21.07 31.90 13.06
C ARG A 101 19.58 31.62 12.89
#